data_AF-A0A523IL78-F1
#
_entry.id   AF-A0A523IL78-F1
#
_cell.length_a   1.000
_cell.length_b   1.000
_cell.length_c   1.000
_cell.angle_alpha   90.00
_cell.angle_beta   90.00
_cell.angle_gamma   90.00
#
_symmetry.space_group_name_H-M   'P 1'
#
loop_
_entity.id
_entity.type
_entity.pdbx_description
1 polymer ?
#
loop_
_entity_poly.entity_id
_entity_poly.type
_entity_poly.pdbx_seq_one_letter_code
_entity_poly.pdbx_strand_id
1 'polypeptide(L)'
;MRKWIGFLGLFFLLVNCSPRALAMKGSDTGVNRSAVLGRWDVTIYDIQGWGVYPSWFDVVERNKELSGQFVGRYGSARPIRYIHFDGDQLYLSLPRQYERPLEDLLFVGKVQDGRISGQTRSESGKTIRFHAERAPALEFSGKPEWGETIELIQNDLSNWMPRNPNHENKWQVENGMLINTQRGVDLVTRQKFTDFKLHLEYHFPEGSNSGIYLRGRYEVQIEDNYGKKPSSLRAGGVYGFLIPDMMAIKPAGQWNTCDITFLGREVTVVLNDELIIDHVEIPGITGGALDSREAEPGPLMLQGDHGPIRFRNILLTPVK
;
A
#
# COMPACT_ATOMS: atom_id res chain seq x y z
N MET A 1 55.97 -23.46 -42.66
CA MET A 1 54.77 -23.23 -43.50
C MET A 1 53.53 -23.74 -42.79
N ARG A 2 52.73 -22.87 -42.16
CA ARG A 2 51.25 -22.94 -42.17
C ARG A 2 50.68 -21.66 -41.56
N LYS A 3 49.55 -21.24 -42.14
CA LYS A 3 49.00 -19.88 -42.17
C LYS A 3 48.24 -19.49 -40.90
N TRP A 4 48.17 -18.17 -40.72
CA TRP A 4 47.25 -17.42 -39.86
C TRP A 4 45.77 -17.73 -40.10
N ILE A 5 44.96 -17.66 -39.03
CA ILE A 5 43.58 -17.14 -39.05
C ILE A 5 43.40 -16.29 -37.80
N GLY A 6 43.14 -14.99 -37.99
CA GLY A 6 42.82 -14.05 -36.93
C GLY A 6 41.34 -14.09 -36.57
N PHE A 7 41.03 -13.85 -35.29
CA PHE A 7 39.69 -13.55 -34.82
C PHE A 7 39.67 -12.12 -34.25
N LEU A 8 38.83 -11.28 -34.85
CA LEU A 8 38.46 -9.97 -34.34
C LEU A 8 37.81 -10.12 -32.97
N GLY A 9 38.38 -9.48 -31.95
CA GLY A 9 37.72 -9.29 -30.66
C GLY A 9 36.64 -8.23 -30.79
N LEU A 10 35.37 -8.63 -30.63
CA LEU A 10 34.28 -7.71 -30.33
C LEU A 10 34.41 -7.32 -28.84
N PHE A 11 34.80 -6.07 -28.57
CA PHE A 11 34.73 -5.50 -27.22
C PHE A 11 33.26 -5.22 -26.89
N PHE A 12 32.61 -6.12 -26.15
CA PHE A 12 31.41 -5.78 -25.40
C PHE A 12 31.83 -4.96 -24.19
N LEU A 13 31.53 -3.65 -24.20
CA LEU A 13 31.57 -2.79 -23.03
C LEU A 13 30.47 -3.23 -22.05
N LEU A 14 30.79 -4.24 -21.24
CA LEU A 14 30.07 -4.54 -20.01
C LEU A 14 30.35 -3.39 -19.04
N VAL A 15 29.40 -2.47 -18.88
CA VAL A 15 29.40 -1.52 -17.78
C VAL A 15 29.17 -2.32 -16.50
N ASN A 16 30.28 -2.77 -15.93
CA ASN A 16 30.33 -3.54 -14.71
C ASN A 16 30.18 -2.55 -13.53
N CYS A 17 28.95 -2.09 -13.29
CA CYS A 17 28.64 -1.31 -12.09
C CYS A 17 28.64 -2.26 -10.90
N SER A 18 29.80 -2.34 -10.24
CA SER A 18 29.94 -2.88 -8.88
C SER A 18 29.36 -1.87 -7.89
N PRO A 19 28.61 -2.28 -6.85
CA PRO A 19 28.06 -1.37 -5.86
C PRO A 19 29.18 -0.99 -4.88
N ARG A 20 30.10 -0.14 -5.32
CA ARG A 20 30.79 0.74 -4.39
C ARG A 20 29.76 1.75 -3.95
N ALA A 21 29.55 1.84 -2.63
CA ALA A 21 28.89 2.97 -2.00
C ALA A 21 29.56 4.26 -2.51
N LEU A 22 28.97 4.82 -3.57
CA LEU A 22 29.43 6.05 -4.15
C LEU A 22 29.15 7.10 -3.07
N ALA A 23 30.16 7.89 -2.72
CA ALA A 23 29.92 9.12 -1.99
C ALA A 23 29.08 10.02 -2.91
N MET A 24 27.75 9.88 -2.86
CA MET A 24 26.81 10.59 -3.72
C MET A 24 26.61 12.01 -3.21
N LYS A 25 27.64 12.84 -3.39
CA LYS A 25 27.49 14.30 -3.41
C LYS A 25 27.36 14.73 -4.88
N GLY A 26 26.18 14.49 -5.46
CA GLY A 26 25.81 15.11 -6.74
C GLY A 26 25.69 16.62 -6.56
N SER A 27 26.09 17.40 -7.58
CA SER A 27 25.80 18.83 -7.61
C SER A 27 24.37 19.02 -8.14
N ASP A 28 23.42 19.35 -7.28
CA ASP A 28 22.03 19.64 -7.68
C ASP A 28 21.87 21.00 -8.40
N THR A 29 22.96 21.57 -8.91
CA THR A 29 22.97 22.89 -9.56
C THR A 29 22.25 22.80 -10.91
N GLY A 30 21.13 23.51 -11.05
CA GLY A 30 20.36 23.57 -12.29
C GLY A 30 19.23 22.55 -12.40
N VAL A 31 19.01 21.70 -11.39
CA VAL A 31 17.93 20.72 -11.39
C VAL A 31 16.66 21.30 -10.80
N ASN A 32 15.52 21.13 -11.48
CA ASN A 32 14.22 21.54 -10.96
C ASN A 32 13.75 20.56 -9.86
N ARG A 33 14.29 20.70 -8.66
CA ARG A 33 13.92 19.87 -7.49
C ARG A 33 12.44 19.96 -7.15
N SER A 34 11.76 21.08 -7.44
CA SER A 34 10.33 21.19 -7.18
C SER A 34 9.49 20.24 -8.05
N ALA A 35 10.06 19.73 -9.15
CA ALA A 35 9.37 18.79 -10.03
C ALA A 35 9.10 17.43 -9.36
N VAL A 36 9.90 17.02 -8.36
CA VAL A 36 9.69 15.75 -7.64
C VAL A 36 8.85 15.91 -6.37
N LEU A 37 8.67 17.12 -5.85
CA LEU A 37 7.95 17.35 -4.59
C LEU A 37 6.49 16.88 -4.65
N GLY A 38 5.99 16.39 -3.52
CA GLY A 38 4.64 15.88 -3.35
C GLY A 38 4.53 14.37 -3.48
N ARG A 39 3.29 13.91 -3.51
CA ARG A 39 2.90 12.50 -3.44
C ARG A 39 2.77 11.89 -4.84
N TRP A 40 3.13 10.63 -4.97
CA TRP A 40 3.23 9.91 -6.22
C TRP A 40 2.63 8.52 -6.11
N ASP A 41 1.63 8.26 -6.95
CA ASP A 41 1.11 6.93 -7.21
C ASP A 41 2.04 6.20 -8.18
N VAL A 42 2.62 5.08 -7.74
CA VAL A 42 3.63 4.35 -8.50
C VAL A 42 3.11 2.98 -8.93
N THR A 43 3.19 2.70 -10.22
CA THR A 43 2.96 1.37 -10.78
C THR A 43 4.29 0.72 -11.16
N ILE A 44 4.55 -0.47 -10.63
CA ILE A 44 5.74 -1.27 -10.94
C ILE A 44 5.38 -2.39 -11.93
N TYR A 45 6.26 -2.64 -12.91
CA TYR A 45 6.08 -3.63 -13.97
C TYR A 45 7.16 -4.71 -13.89
N ASP A 46 6.92 -5.74 -13.09
CA ASP A 46 7.74 -6.94 -12.96
C ASP A 46 7.13 -8.11 -13.76
N ILE A 47 7.07 -7.96 -15.08
CA ILE A 47 6.39 -8.88 -16.00
C ILE A 47 6.90 -10.33 -15.90
N GLN A 48 8.15 -10.52 -15.47
CA GLN A 48 8.76 -11.84 -15.31
C GLN A 48 8.70 -12.40 -13.88
N GLY A 49 8.11 -11.65 -12.96
CA GLY A 49 7.97 -12.03 -11.55
C GLY A 49 6.55 -11.77 -11.09
N TRP A 50 6.36 -10.71 -10.32
CA TRP A 50 5.09 -10.44 -9.64
C TRP A 50 4.01 -9.78 -10.50
N GLY A 51 4.28 -9.56 -11.80
CA GLY A 51 3.36 -8.89 -12.71
C GLY A 51 3.36 -7.38 -12.49
N VAL A 52 2.18 -6.77 -12.49
CA VAL A 52 2.00 -5.33 -12.26
C VAL A 52 1.46 -5.12 -10.85
N TYR A 53 2.12 -4.26 -10.07
CA TYR A 53 1.72 -4.03 -8.67
C TYR A 53 1.91 -2.57 -8.23
N PRO A 54 1.13 -2.15 -7.23
CA PRO A 54 1.18 -0.77 -6.75
C PRO A 54 2.32 -0.51 -5.77
N SER A 55 2.70 0.75 -5.71
CA SER A 55 3.63 1.36 -4.78
C SER A 55 3.30 2.86 -4.70
N TRP A 56 3.93 3.57 -3.76
CA TRP A 56 3.71 4.99 -3.56
C TRP A 56 4.94 5.64 -2.93
N PHE A 57 5.16 6.92 -3.18
CA PHE A 57 6.10 7.72 -2.39
C PHE A 57 5.68 9.18 -2.27
N ASP A 58 6.23 9.85 -1.26
CA ASP A 58 6.15 11.30 -1.09
C ASP A 58 7.54 11.89 -0.96
N VAL A 59 7.73 13.08 -1.52
CA VAL A 59 8.96 13.86 -1.38
C VAL A 59 8.62 15.25 -0.87
N VAL A 60 9.25 15.61 0.24
CA VAL A 60 9.13 16.93 0.86
C VAL A 60 10.51 17.59 0.93
N GLU A 61 10.52 18.93 0.85
CA GLU A 61 11.74 19.72 1.10
C GLU A 61 11.63 20.39 2.46
N ARG A 62 12.66 20.23 3.29
CA ARG A 62 12.82 20.95 4.56
C ARG A 62 14.26 21.44 4.66
N ASN A 63 14.45 22.71 5.00
CA ASN A 63 15.79 23.31 5.11
C ASN A 63 16.69 23.09 3.87
N LYS A 64 16.10 23.10 2.66
CA LYS A 64 16.78 22.84 1.37
C LYS A 64 17.30 21.40 1.18
N GLU A 65 16.85 20.47 2.03
CA GLU A 65 17.12 19.04 1.91
C GLU A 65 15.83 18.30 1.53
N LEU A 66 15.95 17.39 0.57
CA LEU A 66 14.87 16.50 0.17
C LEU A 66 14.82 15.30 1.13
N SER A 67 13.62 14.97 1.56
CA SER A 67 13.32 13.80 2.36
C SER A 67 11.99 13.21 1.89
N GLY A 68 11.67 11.99 2.28
CA GLY A 68 10.45 11.37 1.81
C GLY A 68 10.15 10.04 2.45
N GLN A 69 9.01 9.49 2.09
CA GLN A 69 8.55 8.16 2.50
C GLN A 69 8.19 7.34 1.27
N PHE A 70 8.29 6.02 1.41
CA PHE A 70 7.97 5.07 0.37
C PHE A 70 7.14 3.92 0.94
N VAL A 71 6.17 3.46 0.15
CA VAL A 71 5.39 2.24 0.39
C VAL A 71 5.63 1.28 -0.77
N GLY A 72 6.10 0.08 -0.45
CA GLY A 72 6.28 -0.99 -1.42
C GLY A 72 4.98 -1.77 -1.65
N ARG A 73 5.08 -2.89 -2.38
CA ARG A 73 3.95 -3.80 -2.60
C ARG A 73 3.36 -4.32 -1.30
N TYR A 74 4.21 -4.56 -0.31
CA TYR A 74 3.88 -4.99 1.04
C TYR A 74 4.68 -4.17 2.04
N GLY A 75 4.30 -4.25 3.31
CA GLY A 75 4.98 -3.54 4.37
C GLY A 75 4.47 -2.12 4.59
N SER A 76 4.94 -1.52 5.66
CA SER A 76 4.57 -0.16 6.06
C SER A 76 5.41 0.89 5.36
N ALA A 77 4.94 2.14 5.40
CA ALA A 77 5.71 3.29 4.96
C ALA A 77 7.09 3.34 5.65
N ARG A 78 8.13 3.61 4.85
CA ARG A 78 9.52 3.70 5.32
C ARG A 78 10.21 4.95 4.77
N PRO A 79 11.20 5.51 5.47
CA PRO A 79 11.92 6.68 4.97
C PRO A 79 12.73 6.35 3.71
N ILE A 80 12.75 7.29 2.77
CA ILE A 80 13.72 7.27 1.66
C ILE A 80 15.07 7.72 2.21
N ARG A 81 16.11 6.90 2.05
CA ARG A 81 17.44 7.19 2.61
C ARG A 81 18.12 8.35 1.89
N TYR A 82 18.07 8.34 0.56
CA TYR A 82 18.67 9.38 -0.26
C TYR A 82 17.76 9.73 -1.42
N ILE A 83 17.60 11.03 -1.65
CA ILE A 83 16.95 11.63 -2.81
C ILE A 83 17.96 12.59 -3.42
N HIS A 84 18.43 12.32 -4.62
CA HIS A 84 19.36 13.22 -5.30
C HIS A 84 19.19 13.16 -6.80
N PHE A 85 19.77 14.16 -7.47
CA PHE A 85 19.80 14.22 -8.92
C PHE A 85 21.23 14.14 -9.45
N ASP A 86 21.39 13.49 -10.60
CA ASP A 86 22.59 13.56 -11.45
C ASP A 86 22.15 13.93 -12.87
N GLY A 87 22.35 15.21 -13.21
CA GLY A 87 21.76 15.80 -14.41
C GLY A 87 20.22 15.75 -14.37
N ASP A 88 19.61 15.06 -15.33
CA ASP A 88 18.15 14.90 -15.44
C ASP A 88 17.62 13.61 -14.77
N GLN A 89 18.50 12.81 -14.16
CA GLN A 89 18.15 11.56 -13.50
C GLN A 89 17.88 11.78 -12.01
N LEU A 90 16.73 11.30 -11.55
CA LEU A 90 16.34 11.20 -10.15
C LEU A 90 16.74 9.83 -9.61
N TYR A 91 17.34 9.82 -8.43
CA TYR A 91 17.68 8.62 -7.68
C TYR A 91 17.00 8.61 -6.32
N LEU A 92 16.27 7.53 -6.03
CA LEU A 92 15.70 7.26 -4.71
C LEU A 92 16.31 5.96 -4.15
N SER A 93 17.06 6.07 -3.05
CA SER A 93 17.63 4.91 -2.35
C SER A 93 16.76 4.55 -1.15
N LEU A 94 16.28 3.31 -1.10
CA LEU A 94 15.39 2.83 -0.06
C LEU A 94 16.10 1.79 0.81
N PRO A 95 16.12 1.97 2.14
CA PRO A 95 16.55 0.91 3.04
C PRO A 95 15.68 -0.32 2.83
N ARG A 96 16.30 -1.49 2.85
CA ARG A 96 15.59 -2.78 2.80
C ARG A 96 14.56 -2.89 3.92
N GLN A 97 13.40 -3.47 3.62
CA GLN A 97 12.40 -3.86 4.60
C GLN A 97 12.08 -5.36 4.49
N TYR A 98 11.49 -5.79 3.36
CA TYR A 98 11.12 -7.19 3.10
C TYR A 98 11.76 -7.76 1.82
N GLU A 99 12.31 -6.90 0.97
CA GLU A 99 12.89 -7.26 -0.31
C GLU A 99 14.21 -8.03 -0.13
N ARG A 100 14.51 -8.91 -1.08
CA ARG A 100 15.85 -9.51 -1.30
C ARG A 100 16.41 -8.86 -2.57
N PRO A 101 17.70 -8.50 -2.73
CA PRO A 101 18.89 -8.83 -1.94
C PRO A 101 19.20 -7.86 -0.77
N LEU A 102 20.37 -8.01 -0.14
CA LEU A 102 20.83 -7.30 1.08
C LEU A 102 21.12 -5.79 0.90
N GLU A 103 21.08 -5.27 -0.33
CA GLU A 103 21.40 -3.88 -0.66
C GLU A 103 20.15 -3.00 -0.63
N ASP A 104 20.35 -1.68 -0.65
CA ASP A 104 19.26 -0.73 -0.80
C ASP A 104 18.56 -0.93 -2.15
N LEU A 105 17.23 -0.78 -2.14
CA LEU A 105 16.46 -0.77 -3.38
C LEU A 105 16.62 0.61 -4.03
N LEU A 106 17.16 0.64 -5.24
CA LEU A 106 17.42 1.86 -5.99
C LEU A 106 16.37 2.05 -7.07
N PHE A 107 15.68 3.20 -7.03
CA PHE A 107 14.86 3.69 -8.14
C PHE A 107 15.65 4.75 -8.88
N VAL A 108 15.78 4.58 -10.20
CA VAL A 108 16.40 5.55 -11.09
C VAL A 108 15.38 5.94 -12.15
N GLY A 109 15.01 7.21 -12.21
CA GLY A 109 13.99 7.69 -13.14
C GLY A 109 14.26 9.09 -13.66
N LYS A 110 13.40 9.54 -14.56
CA LYS A 110 13.39 10.91 -15.08
C LYS A 110 12.02 11.53 -14.85
N VAL A 111 12.02 12.80 -14.45
CA VAL A 111 10.79 13.59 -14.31
C VAL A 111 10.51 14.24 -15.67
N GLN A 112 9.37 13.93 -16.28
CA GLN A 112 8.94 14.49 -17.56
C GLN A 112 7.43 14.64 -17.59
N ASP A 113 6.92 15.80 -17.99
CA ASP A 113 5.48 16.08 -18.17
C ASP A 113 4.61 15.71 -16.95
N GLY A 114 5.10 16.03 -15.74
CA GLY A 114 4.41 15.73 -14.49
C GLY A 114 4.37 14.23 -14.12
N ARG A 115 5.17 13.40 -14.79
CA ARG A 115 5.34 11.97 -14.53
C ARG A 115 6.77 11.64 -14.17
N ILE A 116 6.98 10.52 -13.48
CA ILE A 116 8.30 9.93 -13.31
C ILE A 116 8.28 8.56 -13.94
N SER A 117 9.24 8.29 -14.81
CA SER A 117 9.40 6.96 -15.40
C SER A 117 10.84 6.50 -15.26
N GLY A 118 11.03 5.22 -15.03
CA GLY A 118 12.35 4.74 -14.70
C GLY A 118 12.43 3.25 -14.50
N GLN A 119 13.51 2.84 -13.84
CA GLN A 119 13.84 1.47 -13.55
C GLN A 119 14.17 1.29 -12.08
N THR A 120 13.90 0.09 -11.58
CA THR A 120 14.38 -0.41 -10.29
C THR A 120 14.77 -1.89 -10.43
N ARG A 121 15.09 -2.56 -9.33
CA ARG A 121 15.40 -4.00 -9.32
C ARG A 121 14.28 -4.78 -8.64
N SER A 122 13.90 -5.91 -9.21
CA SER A 122 13.00 -6.87 -8.57
C SER A 122 13.72 -7.64 -7.46
N GLU A 123 12.95 -8.45 -6.72
CA GLU A 123 13.49 -9.31 -5.66
C GLU A 123 14.50 -10.36 -6.17
N SER A 124 14.43 -10.69 -7.46
CA SER A 124 15.38 -11.59 -8.14
C SER A 124 16.61 -10.86 -8.70
N GLY A 125 16.72 -9.55 -8.45
CA GLY A 125 17.81 -8.70 -8.94
C GLY A 125 17.68 -8.25 -10.39
N LYS A 126 16.58 -8.60 -11.08
CA LYS A 126 16.32 -8.19 -12.47
C LYS A 126 15.90 -6.73 -12.54
N THR A 127 16.32 -6.05 -13.60
CA THR A 127 15.85 -4.69 -13.89
C THR A 127 14.38 -4.72 -14.32
N ILE A 128 13.55 -3.96 -13.62
CA ILE A 128 12.12 -3.78 -13.88
C ILE A 128 11.79 -2.31 -14.05
N ARG A 129 10.63 -1.99 -14.63
CA ARG A 129 10.22 -0.61 -14.91
C ARG A 129 9.22 -0.11 -13.89
N PHE A 130 9.18 1.20 -13.70
CA PHE A 130 8.10 1.86 -12.98
C PHE A 130 7.63 3.12 -13.70
N HIS A 131 6.37 3.45 -13.45
CA HIS A 131 5.76 4.72 -13.80
C HIS A 131 5.14 5.31 -12.53
N ALA A 132 5.32 6.61 -12.33
CA ALA A 132 4.72 7.35 -11.25
C ALA A 132 3.95 8.55 -11.80
N GLU A 133 2.76 8.77 -11.26
CA GLU A 133 1.91 9.91 -11.54
C GLU A 133 1.62 10.65 -10.24
N ARG A 134 1.27 11.93 -10.32
CA ARG A 134 0.87 12.72 -9.16
C ARG A 134 -0.31 12.02 -8.47
N ALA A 135 -0.14 11.69 -7.19
CA ALA A 135 -1.26 11.24 -6.39
C ALA A 135 -2.30 12.37 -6.30
N PRO A 136 -3.60 12.09 -6.48
CA PRO A 136 -4.66 13.09 -6.39
C PRO A 136 -4.74 13.69 -4.98
N ALA A 137 -5.22 14.92 -4.81
CA ALA A 137 -5.41 15.47 -3.47
C ALA A 137 -6.49 14.70 -2.68
N LEU A 138 -7.60 14.35 -3.35
CA LEU A 138 -8.78 13.68 -2.77
C LEU A 138 -9.34 14.40 -1.55
N GLU A 139 -9.42 15.72 -1.63
CA GLU A 139 -10.10 16.52 -0.63
C GLU A 139 -11.61 16.33 -0.76
N PHE A 140 -12.27 15.99 0.35
CA PHE A 140 -13.72 16.04 0.43
C PHE A 140 -14.14 17.44 0.86
N SER A 141 -15.12 18.03 0.15
CA SER A 141 -15.64 19.35 0.48
C SER A 141 -17.15 19.33 0.64
N GLY A 142 -17.65 20.10 1.61
CA GLY A 142 -19.08 20.19 1.91
C GLY A 142 -19.55 19.12 2.89
N LYS A 143 -20.87 18.90 2.91
CA LYS A 143 -21.53 17.93 3.78
C LYS A 143 -21.95 16.71 2.95
N PRO A 144 -21.56 15.48 3.32
CA PRO A 144 -21.94 14.30 2.56
C PRO A 144 -23.45 14.05 2.63
N GLU A 145 -24.04 13.75 1.48
CA GLU A 145 -25.39 13.19 1.38
C GLU A 145 -25.29 11.67 1.29
N TRP A 146 -25.85 10.97 2.29
CA TRP A 146 -25.71 9.52 2.38
C TRP A 146 -26.77 8.79 1.56
N GLY A 147 -26.32 7.75 0.85
CA GLY A 147 -27.12 6.80 0.09
C GLY A 147 -27.85 5.79 0.96
N GLU A 148 -28.36 4.73 0.33
CA GLU A 148 -28.92 3.58 1.04
C GLU A 148 -27.81 2.70 1.61
N THR A 149 -28.03 2.17 2.80
CA THR A 149 -27.10 1.21 3.43
C THR A 149 -27.19 -0.14 2.73
N ILE A 150 -26.04 -0.68 2.35
CA ILE A 150 -25.87 -1.96 1.68
C ILE A 150 -25.35 -2.99 2.69
N GLU A 151 -26.07 -4.10 2.84
CA GLU A 151 -25.59 -5.26 3.60
C GLU A 151 -24.69 -6.14 2.73
N LEU A 152 -23.40 -6.19 3.05
CA LEU A 152 -22.41 -6.85 2.20
C LEU A 152 -22.35 -8.37 2.42
N ILE A 153 -22.85 -8.88 3.56
CA ILE A 153 -22.97 -10.32 3.81
C ILE A 153 -24.37 -10.76 3.36
N GLN A 154 -24.42 -11.66 2.37
CA GLN A 154 -25.66 -12.32 1.94
C GLN A 154 -25.67 -13.74 2.52
N ASN A 155 -26.51 -14.64 2.02
CA ASN A 155 -26.48 -16.06 2.40
C ASN A 155 -25.33 -16.86 1.73
N ASP A 156 -24.55 -16.21 0.87
CA ASP A 156 -23.43 -16.76 0.14
C ASP A 156 -22.35 -15.69 -0.13
N LEU A 157 -21.32 -16.04 -0.92
CA LEU A 157 -20.25 -15.13 -1.33
C LEU A 157 -20.59 -14.31 -2.60
N SER A 158 -21.87 -14.18 -2.98
CA SER A 158 -22.25 -13.48 -4.23
C SER A 158 -21.73 -12.05 -4.31
N ASN A 159 -21.67 -11.33 -3.18
CA ASN A 159 -21.12 -9.97 -3.11
C ASN A 159 -19.58 -9.90 -3.12
N TRP A 160 -18.91 -11.04 -3.07
CA TRP A 160 -17.46 -11.15 -2.87
C TRP A 160 -16.79 -11.91 -4.01
N MET A 161 -15.49 -11.67 -4.18
CA MET A 161 -14.62 -12.51 -4.99
C MET A 161 -13.24 -12.62 -4.34
N PRO A 162 -12.52 -13.74 -4.52
CA PRO A 162 -11.10 -13.84 -4.20
C PRO A 162 -10.30 -12.76 -4.93
N ARG A 163 -9.41 -12.06 -4.22
CA ARG A 163 -8.43 -11.13 -4.82
C ARG A 163 -7.59 -11.84 -5.88
N ASN A 164 -7.14 -13.06 -5.58
CA ASN A 164 -6.46 -13.93 -6.52
C ASN A 164 -7.28 -15.20 -6.74
N PRO A 165 -7.93 -15.41 -7.89
CA PRO A 165 -8.74 -16.59 -8.15
C PRO A 165 -7.94 -17.89 -8.21
N ASN A 166 -6.60 -17.81 -8.32
CA ASN A 166 -5.71 -18.97 -8.31
C ASN A 166 -5.29 -19.39 -6.89
N HIS A 167 -5.64 -18.62 -5.87
CA HIS A 167 -5.39 -18.98 -4.48
C HIS A 167 -6.63 -19.64 -3.89
N GLU A 168 -6.39 -20.57 -2.97
CA GLU A 168 -7.47 -21.31 -2.33
C GLU A 168 -8.34 -20.36 -1.50
N ASN A 169 -9.64 -20.32 -1.82
CA ASN A 169 -10.62 -19.57 -1.04
C ASN A 169 -11.03 -20.37 0.20
N LYS A 170 -10.75 -19.83 1.38
CA LYS A 170 -11.10 -20.41 2.69
C LYS A 170 -12.27 -19.71 3.38
N TRP A 171 -12.86 -18.73 2.68
CA TRP A 171 -14.00 -18.00 3.19
C TRP A 171 -15.29 -18.76 2.95
N GLN A 172 -16.18 -18.68 3.92
CA GLN A 172 -17.55 -19.19 3.82
C GLN A 172 -18.51 -18.22 4.50
N VAL A 173 -19.78 -18.28 4.10
CA VAL A 173 -20.86 -17.66 4.86
C VAL A 173 -21.56 -18.73 5.68
N GLU A 174 -21.73 -18.46 6.96
CA GLU A 174 -22.42 -19.37 7.89
C GLU A 174 -23.14 -18.55 8.96
N ASN A 175 -24.44 -18.80 9.16
CA ASN A 175 -25.26 -18.14 10.17
C ASN A 175 -25.17 -16.60 10.16
N GLY A 176 -25.20 -15.99 8.97
CA GLY A 176 -25.09 -14.53 8.79
C GLY A 176 -23.69 -13.96 9.03
N MET A 177 -22.67 -14.81 9.15
CA MET A 177 -21.28 -14.40 9.33
C MET A 177 -20.45 -14.75 8.10
N LEU A 178 -19.53 -13.87 7.75
CA LEU A 178 -18.46 -14.13 6.79
C LEU A 178 -17.23 -14.62 7.56
N ILE A 179 -16.84 -15.89 7.36
CA ILE A 179 -15.87 -16.60 8.19
C ILE A 179 -14.68 -17.03 7.35
N ASN A 180 -13.48 -16.74 7.85
CA ASN A 180 -12.23 -17.34 7.41
C ASN A 180 -11.60 -18.12 8.56
N THR A 181 -11.44 -19.43 8.42
CA THR A 181 -10.97 -20.30 9.53
C THR A 181 -9.45 -20.49 9.54
N GLN A 182 -8.75 -20.13 8.46
CA GLN A 182 -7.31 -20.32 8.29
C GLN A 182 -6.78 -19.36 7.23
N ARG A 183 -5.46 -19.32 7.03
CA ARG A 183 -4.87 -18.55 5.92
C ARG A 183 -5.44 -19.02 4.59
N GLY A 184 -5.98 -18.08 3.82
CA GLY A 184 -6.54 -18.29 2.49
C GLY A 184 -6.14 -17.16 1.55
N VAL A 185 -7.14 -16.53 0.95
CA VAL A 185 -6.99 -15.41 0.01
C VAL A 185 -7.73 -14.19 0.57
N ASP A 186 -7.29 -12.99 0.23
CA ASP A 186 -8.08 -11.79 0.50
C ASP A 186 -9.40 -11.85 -0.26
N LEU A 187 -10.48 -11.34 0.34
CA LEU A 187 -11.74 -11.12 -0.36
C LEU A 187 -11.89 -9.66 -0.73
N VAL A 188 -12.42 -9.41 -1.92
CA VAL A 188 -12.81 -8.08 -2.37
C VAL A 188 -14.30 -8.06 -2.70
N THR A 189 -14.98 -6.97 -2.40
CA THR A 189 -16.36 -6.79 -2.86
C THR A 189 -16.41 -6.69 -4.38
N ARG A 190 -17.50 -7.15 -4.99
CA ARG A 190 -17.74 -6.95 -6.43
C ARG A 190 -18.02 -5.50 -6.75
N GLN A 191 -18.80 -4.85 -5.90
CA GLN A 191 -19.08 -3.42 -6.01
C GLN A 191 -17.86 -2.61 -5.59
N LYS A 192 -17.69 -1.46 -6.26
CA LYS A 192 -16.67 -0.46 -5.94
C LYS A 192 -17.35 0.80 -5.42
N PHE A 193 -16.66 1.50 -4.53
CA PHE A 193 -17.16 2.65 -3.80
C PHE A 193 -16.17 3.80 -3.88
N THR A 194 -16.68 5.03 -3.85
CA THR A 194 -15.89 6.25 -3.63
C THR A 194 -15.81 6.51 -2.14
N ASP A 195 -16.65 7.41 -1.65
CA ASP A 195 -16.74 7.84 -0.26
C ASP A 195 -17.89 7.10 0.43
N PHE A 196 -17.69 6.70 1.69
CA PHE A 196 -18.67 5.87 2.38
C PHE A 196 -18.53 5.94 3.91
N LYS A 197 -19.61 5.54 4.58
CA LYS A 197 -19.57 5.00 5.94
C LYS A 197 -19.55 3.48 5.89
N LEU A 198 -18.80 2.87 6.79
CA LEU A 198 -18.71 1.43 6.94
C LEU A 198 -18.88 1.09 8.43
N HIS A 199 -19.85 0.26 8.72
CA HIS A 199 -19.98 -0.43 10.01
C HIS A 199 -19.63 -1.90 9.79
N LEU A 200 -18.87 -2.49 10.70
CA LEU A 200 -18.66 -3.93 10.76
C LEU A 200 -18.36 -4.39 12.18
N GLU A 201 -18.66 -5.65 12.43
CA GLU A 201 -18.26 -6.34 13.64
C GLU A 201 -17.34 -7.50 13.30
N TYR A 202 -16.29 -7.70 14.08
CA TYR A 202 -15.33 -8.77 13.85
C TYR A 202 -14.85 -9.47 15.13
N HIS A 203 -14.50 -10.74 14.96
CA HIS A 203 -14.04 -11.62 16.03
C HIS A 203 -12.87 -12.46 15.53
N PHE A 204 -11.78 -12.53 16.31
CA PHE A 204 -10.58 -13.29 15.98
C PHE A 204 -10.09 -14.16 17.17
N PRO A 205 -9.40 -15.29 16.90
CA PRO A 205 -8.68 -16.05 17.92
C PRO A 205 -7.33 -15.40 18.28
N GLU A 206 -6.70 -15.87 19.36
CA GLU A 206 -5.38 -15.40 19.81
C GLU A 206 -4.34 -15.48 18.67
N GLY A 207 -3.51 -14.46 18.55
CA GLY A 207 -2.43 -14.38 17.56
C GLY A 207 -2.87 -14.18 16.11
N SER A 208 -4.15 -13.87 15.86
CA SER A 208 -4.62 -13.60 14.49
C SER A 208 -4.26 -12.19 14.01
N ASN A 209 -4.20 -12.06 12.68
CA ASN A 209 -3.94 -10.83 11.95
C ASN A 209 -4.82 -10.82 10.68
N SER A 210 -5.45 -9.69 10.42
CA SER A 210 -6.32 -9.40 9.27
C SER A 210 -6.33 -7.87 9.06
N GLY A 211 -7.16 -7.36 8.16
CA GLY A 211 -7.20 -5.93 7.87
C GLY A 211 -8.39 -5.56 6.99
N ILE A 212 -8.83 -4.32 7.13
CA ILE A 212 -9.92 -3.73 6.35
C ILE A 212 -9.32 -2.70 5.40
N TYR A 213 -9.29 -3.00 4.11
CA TYR A 213 -8.74 -2.11 3.10
C TYR A 213 -9.84 -1.27 2.47
N LEU A 214 -9.85 0.01 2.81
CA LEU A 214 -10.76 1.01 2.26
C LEU A 214 -10.40 1.25 0.79
N ARG A 215 -11.39 1.11 -0.11
CA ARG A 215 -11.20 1.09 -1.57
C ARG A 215 -10.11 0.11 -2.04
N GLY A 216 -9.78 -0.92 -1.25
CA GLY A 216 -8.72 -1.88 -1.56
C GLY A 216 -7.31 -1.30 -1.45
N ARG A 217 -7.13 -0.15 -0.80
CA ARG A 217 -5.89 0.63 -0.83
C ARG A 217 -5.38 1.06 0.54
N TYR A 218 -6.27 1.30 1.52
CA TYR A 218 -5.88 1.83 2.83
C TYR A 218 -6.31 0.88 3.93
N GLU A 219 -5.34 0.18 4.52
CA GLU A 219 -5.58 -0.81 5.57
C GLU A 219 -5.82 -0.16 6.93
N VAL A 220 -7.01 -0.35 7.49
CA VAL A 220 -7.26 -0.24 8.92
C VAL A 220 -6.96 -1.61 9.55
N GLN A 221 -5.95 -1.64 10.41
CA GLN A 221 -5.34 -2.88 10.90
C GLN A 221 -6.24 -3.63 11.89
N ILE A 222 -6.29 -4.96 11.76
CA ILE A 222 -6.88 -5.89 12.75
C ILE A 222 -5.79 -6.86 13.21
N GLU A 223 -5.36 -6.77 14.46
CA GLU A 223 -4.40 -7.72 15.00
C GLU A 223 -4.63 -7.92 16.51
N ASP A 224 -4.30 -9.11 17.01
CA ASP A 224 -4.35 -9.41 18.44
C ASP A 224 -3.29 -8.60 19.22
N ASN A 225 -3.65 -7.37 19.58
CA ASN A 225 -2.77 -6.40 20.23
C ASN A 225 -3.36 -5.83 21.53
N TYR A 226 -4.33 -6.51 22.14
CA TYR A 226 -4.93 -6.05 23.39
C TYR A 226 -3.88 -5.73 24.46
N GLY A 227 -4.04 -4.59 25.14
CA GLY A 227 -3.13 -4.13 26.19
C GLY A 227 -1.75 -3.67 25.71
N LYS A 228 -1.48 -3.61 24.39
CA LYS A 228 -0.25 -3.03 23.84
C LYS A 228 -0.40 -1.52 23.65
N LYS A 229 0.73 -0.81 23.51
CA LYS A 229 0.71 0.62 23.16
C LYS A 229 0.15 0.82 21.74
N PRO A 230 -0.58 1.91 21.48
CA PRO A 230 -0.97 2.28 20.12
C PRO A 230 0.22 2.39 19.18
N SER A 231 0.02 2.04 17.91
CA SER A 231 1.00 2.14 16.85
C SER A 231 0.29 2.08 15.50
N SER A 232 0.83 2.73 14.48
CA SER A 232 0.33 2.62 13.11
C SER A 232 0.52 1.23 12.50
N LEU A 233 1.21 0.31 13.18
CA LEU A 233 1.39 -1.07 12.74
C LEU A 233 0.47 -2.06 13.48
N ARG A 234 -0.40 -1.56 14.36
CA ARG A 234 -1.21 -2.34 15.29
C ARG A 234 -2.70 -2.06 15.11
N ALA A 235 -3.53 -2.87 15.76
CA ALA A 235 -4.99 -2.77 15.71
C ALA A 235 -5.50 -1.32 15.80
N GLY A 236 -6.40 -0.96 14.87
CA GLY A 236 -6.99 0.37 14.76
C GLY A 236 -6.14 1.43 14.06
N GLY A 237 -4.85 1.17 13.84
CA GLY A 237 -4.00 2.05 13.04
C GLY A 237 -4.26 1.94 11.55
N VAL A 238 -4.02 3.03 10.81
CA VAL A 238 -3.89 2.94 9.34
C VAL A 238 -2.47 2.52 9.02
N TYR A 239 -2.33 1.34 8.42
CA TYR A 239 -1.08 0.59 8.44
C TYR A 239 0.12 1.40 7.91
N GLY A 240 1.06 1.69 8.81
CA GLY A 240 2.29 2.44 8.49
C GLY A 240 2.15 3.97 8.48
N PHE A 241 0.94 4.52 8.62
CA PHE A 241 0.71 5.97 8.55
C PHE A 241 0.13 6.55 9.83
N LEU A 242 -1.08 6.14 10.22
CA LEU A 242 -1.83 6.80 11.29
C LEU A 242 -1.79 5.95 12.56
N ILE A 243 -1.34 6.56 13.65
CA ILE A 243 -1.34 5.95 14.99
C ILE A 243 -2.69 6.28 15.62
N PRO A 244 -3.45 5.29 16.13
CA PRO A 244 -4.68 5.58 16.85
C PRO A 244 -4.36 6.22 18.21
N ASP A 245 -5.23 7.08 18.71
CA ASP A 245 -5.04 7.80 19.97
C ASP A 245 -4.97 6.85 21.19
N MET A 246 -5.64 5.71 21.07
CA MET A 246 -5.64 4.66 22.09
C MET A 246 -5.80 3.26 21.50
N MET A 247 -5.48 2.25 22.32
CA MET A 247 -5.68 0.84 21.99
C MET A 247 -7.07 0.43 22.47
N ALA A 248 -8.07 0.52 21.59
CA ALA A 248 -9.48 0.23 21.91
C ALA A 248 -9.93 -1.18 21.49
N ILE A 249 -9.04 -2.01 20.95
CA ILE A 249 -9.36 -3.40 20.61
C ILE A 249 -9.71 -4.19 21.87
N LYS A 250 -10.64 -5.14 21.79
CA LYS A 250 -10.95 -6.11 22.86
C LYS A 250 -10.01 -7.33 22.78
N PRO A 251 -9.87 -8.11 23.87
CA PRO A 251 -9.13 -9.37 23.83
C PRO A 251 -9.64 -10.33 22.75
N ALA A 252 -8.74 -11.19 22.25
CA ALA A 252 -9.13 -12.29 21.38
C ALA A 252 -10.27 -13.13 21.98
N GLY A 253 -11.16 -13.63 21.12
CA GLY A 253 -12.37 -14.33 21.54
C GLY A 253 -13.59 -13.43 21.81
N GLN A 254 -13.45 -12.11 21.63
CA GLN A 254 -14.55 -11.16 21.77
C GLN A 254 -14.89 -10.46 20.45
N TRP A 255 -16.15 -10.03 20.32
CA TRP A 255 -16.59 -9.21 19.19
C TRP A 255 -16.16 -7.77 19.38
N ASN A 256 -15.51 -7.23 18.35
CA ASN A 256 -15.15 -5.83 18.20
C ASN A 256 -16.13 -5.18 17.23
N THR A 257 -16.55 -3.95 17.51
CA THR A 257 -17.37 -3.13 16.62
C THR A 257 -16.52 -2.00 16.07
N CYS A 258 -16.53 -1.78 14.76
CA CYS A 258 -15.74 -0.75 14.11
C CYS A 258 -16.60 0.04 13.11
N ASP A 259 -16.64 1.34 13.32
CA ASP A 259 -17.31 2.30 12.46
C ASP A 259 -16.26 3.20 11.81
N ILE A 260 -16.30 3.28 10.48
CA ILE A 260 -15.36 4.04 9.67
C ILE A 260 -16.15 5.02 8.82
N THR A 261 -15.79 6.30 8.87
CA THR A 261 -16.21 7.29 7.89
C THR A 261 -15.01 7.61 7.01
N PHE A 262 -15.15 7.40 5.70
CA PHE A 262 -14.08 7.61 4.73
C PHE A 262 -14.56 8.53 3.60
N LEU A 263 -14.02 9.74 3.58
CA LEU A 263 -14.41 10.83 2.69
C LEU A 263 -13.17 11.37 1.98
N GLY A 264 -13.09 11.26 0.65
CA GLY A 264 -11.88 11.63 -0.07
C GLY A 264 -10.71 10.72 0.33
N ARG A 265 -9.75 11.23 1.09
CA ARG A 265 -8.71 10.44 1.77
C ARG A 265 -8.63 10.72 3.28
N GLU A 266 -9.66 11.34 3.83
CA GLU A 266 -9.80 11.56 5.26
C GLU A 266 -10.55 10.38 5.89
N VAL A 267 -10.03 9.88 7.01
CA VAL A 267 -10.62 8.76 7.74
C VAL A 267 -10.94 9.15 9.18
N THR A 268 -12.11 8.73 9.62
CA THR A 268 -12.51 8.68 11.03
C THR A 268 -12.75 7.23 11.40
N VAL A 269 -12.20 6.76 12.52
CA VAL A 269 -12.35 5.40 13.00
C VAL A 269 -12.81 5.42 14.45
N VAL A 270 -13.96 4.79 14.71
CA VAL A 270 -14.47 4.49 16.05
C VAL A 270 -14.38 2.99 16.25
N LEU A 271 -13.69 2.56 17.30
CA LEU A 271 -13.48 1.15 17.62
C LEU A 271 -13.99 0.89 19.04
N ASN A 272 -15.01 0.03 19.18
CA ASN A 272 -15.67 -0.28 20.45
C ASN A 272 -16.11 0.97 21.21
N ASP A 273 -16.87 1.84 20.54
CA ASP A 273 -17.41 3.10 21.07
C ASP A 273 -16.36 4.19 21.38
N GLU A 274 -15.07 3.92 21.16
CA GLU A 274 -13.99 4.88 21.33
C GLU A 274 -13.56 5.49 19.99
N LEU A 275 -13.54 6.82 19.89
CA LEU A 275 -12.99 7.54 18.74
C LEU A 275 -11.45 7.44 18.79
N ILE A 276 -10.87 6.67 17.86
CA ILE A 276 -9.43 6.38 17.86
C ILE A 276 -8.65 7.10 16.76
N ILE A 277 -9.31 7.53 15.69
CA ILE A 277 -8.76 8.40 14.65
C ILE A 277 -9.88 9.37 14.27
N ASP A 278 -9.62 10.68 14.33
CA ASP A 278 -10.61 11.72 14.12
C ASP A 278 -10.25 12.60 12.92
N HIS A 279 -10.99 12.46 11.81
CA HIS A 279 -10.85 13.31 10.62
C HIS A 279 -9.40 13.51 10.13
N VAL A 280 -8.65 12.41 9.98
CA VAL A 280 -7.23 12.48 9.60
C VAL A 280 -7.01 12.05 8.16
N GLU A 281 -6.28 12.85 7.39
CA GLU A 281 -5.86 12.49 6.03
C GLU A 281 -4.84 11.33 6.05
N ILE A 282 -5.11 10.26 5.29
CA ILE A 282 -4.12 9.20 5.05
C ILE A 282 -3.12 9.73 4.01
N PRO A 283 -1.79 9.59 4.15
CA PRO A 283 -0.86 10.14 3.17
C PRO A 283 -0.96 9.50 1.77
N GLY A 284 -1.14 8.18 1.71
CA GLY A 284 -1.22 7.42 0.46
C GLY A 284 -1.62 5.98 0.68
N ILE A 285 -1.55 5.16 -0.36
CA ILE A 285 -1.90 3.72 -0.26
C ILE A 285 -0.99 2.99 0.73
N THR A 286 -1.53 2.00 1.45
CA THR A 286 -0.77 1.13 2.34
C THR A 286 -0.19 -0.06 1.58
N GLY A 287 0.78 -0.75 2.17
CA GLY A 287 1.22 -2.05 1.64
C GLY A 287 0.04 -3.00 1.53
N GLY A 288 0.05 -3.89 0.53
CA GLY A 288 -1.05 -4.81 0.26
C GLY A 288 -2.12 -4.27 -0.68
N ALA A 289 -2.10 -2.96 -1.03
CA ALA A 289 -3.05 -2.33 -1.93
C ALA A 289 -3.26 -3.08 -3.27
N LEU A 290 -4.43 -2.91 -3.86
CA LEU A 290 -4.80 -3.53 -5.15
C LEU A 290 -4.19 -2.79 -6.36
N ASP A 291 -4.15 -1.46 -6.31
CA ASP A 291 -3.62 -0.59 -7.35
C ASP A 291 -3.26 0.79 -6.78
N SER A 292 -2.54 1.60 -7.57
CA SER A 292 -2.21 3.00 -7.26
C SER A 292 -3.11 3.97 -8.03
N ARG A 293 -4.42 3.68 -8.10
CA ARG A 293 -5.41 4.56 -8.77
C ARG A 293 -6.33 5.18 -7.74
N GLU A 294 -5.77 5.99 -6.83
CA GLU A 294 -6.47 6.47 -5.64
C GLU A 294 -7.79 7.23 -5.94
N ALA A 295 -7.86 7.94 -7.07
CA ALA A 295 -9.06 8.67 -7.52
C ALA A 295 -10.19 7.77 -8.04
N GLU A 296 -9.90 6.53 -8.41
CA GLU A 296 -10.93 5.61 -8.90
C GLU A 296 -11.72 4.98 -7.74
N PRO A 297 -13.02 4.72 -7.93
CA PRO A 297 -13.77 3.86 -7.02
C PRO A 297 -13.04 2.53 -6.82
N GLY A 298 -13.03 2.01 -5.59
CA GLY A 298 -12.37 0.75 -5.24
C GLY A 298 -13.27 -0.15 -4.39
N PRO A 299 -13.00 -1.46 -4.35
CA PRO A 299 -13.79 -2.38 -3.54
C PRO A 299 -13.46 -2.22 -2.05
N LEU A 300 -14.30 -2.71 -1.16
CA LEU A 300 -13.84 -3.07 0.18
C LEU A 300 -13.03 -4.36 0.07
N MET A 301 -11.87 -4.44 0.71
CA MET A 301 -11.08 -5.68 0.77
C MET A 301 -10.83 -6.11 2.22
N LEU A 302 -11.00 -7.41 2.48
CA LEU A 302 -10.75 -8.05 3.77
C LEU A 302 -9.55 -8.97 3.63
N GLN A 303 -8.51 -8.74 4.43
CA GLN A 303 -7.30 -9.54 4.40
C GLN A 303 -7.55 -10.92 5.00
N GLY A 304 -7.30 -11.97 4.21
CA GLY A 304 -7.62 -13.36 4.58
C GLY A 304 -6.41 -14.30 4.55
N ASP A 305 -5.26 -13.82 4.12
CA ASP A 305 -4.03 -14.61 3.96
C ASP A 305 -3.15 -14.66 5.23
N HIS A 306 -3.48 -13.90 6.29
CA HIS A 306 -2.68 -13.79 7.51
C HIS A 306 -3.18 -14.67 8.68
N GLY A 307 -4.49 -14.71 8.93
CA GLY A 307 -5.04 -15.49 10.04
C GLY A 307 -6.57 -15.64 10.02
N PRO A 308 -7.13 -16.45 10.94
CA PRO A 308 -8.57 -16.67 11.05
C PRO A 308 -9.31 -15.42 11.54
N ILE A 309 -10.47 -15.14 10.97
CA ILE A 309 -11.29 -13.97 11.30
C ILE A 309 -12.76 -14.27 10.99
N ARG A 310 -13.66 -13.69 11.76
CA ARG A 310 -15.11 -13.73 11.51
C ARG A 310 -15.63 -12.32 11.46
N PHE A 311 -16.48 -12.03 10.49
CA PHE A 311 -17.20 -10.78 10.38
C PHE A 311 -18.70 -11.02 10.43
N ARG A 312 -19.43 -10.06 11.00
CA ARG A 312 -20.89 -9.91 10.86
C ARG A 312 -21.24 -8.44 10.71
N ASN A 313 -22.48 -8.15 10.31
CA ASN A 313 -22.99 -6.79 10.21
C ASN A 313 -22.08 -5.87 9.36
N ILE A 314 -21.57 -6.34 8.22
CA ILE A 314 -20.81 -5.48 7.30
C ILE A 314 -21.80 -4.63 6.52
N LEU A 315 -22.00 -3.39 6.97
CA LEU A 315 -22.96 -2.43 6.43
C LEU A 315 -22.19 -1.25 5.83
N LEU A 316 -22.39 -0.97 4.54
CA LEU A 316 -21.72 0.14 3.86
C LEU A 316 -22.76 1.13 3.32
N THR A 317 -22.63 2.40 3.67
CA THR A 317 -23.49 3.49 3.18
C THR A 317 -22.67 4.45 2.33
N PRO A 318 -22.76 4.41 0.99
CA PRO A 318 -21.98 5.28 0.11
C PRO A 318 -22.53 6.72 0.14
N VAL A 319 -21.71 7.69 -0.29
CA VAL A 319 -22.19 9.03 -0.65
C VAL A 319 -23.02 8.94 -1.95
N LYS A 320 -24.07 9.76 -2.06
CA LYS A 320 -24.98 9.84 -3.21
C LYS A 320 -24.38 10.49 -4.45
#